data_AF-A0A397PA46-F1
#
_entry.id   AF-A0A397PA46-F1
#
_cell.length_a   1.000
_cell.length_b   1.000
_cell.length_c   1.000
_cell.angle_alpha   90.00
_cell.angle_beta   90.00
_cell.angle_gamma   90.00
#
_symmetry.space_group_name_H-M   'P 1'
#
loop_
_entity.id
_entity.type
_entity.pdbx_description
1 polymer ?
#
loop_
_entity_poly.entity_id
_entity_poly.type
_entity_poly.pdbx_seq_one_letter_code
_entity_poly.pdbx_strand_id
1 'polypeptide(L)'
;MATSSQPPADRMDRRFRPEPGCSEQVEHREVVFRNGWGGIVQRFNVAELGLPSDMVTPVVTAMRTIDAGSVRSTRSKRWQGMRRFSQFLNEEGIRSAREIDAGVVRRFLASLERTPDGRRRSASTMARYVSFVQMVLEHIEQTSAVMFGSELAFPYNPFPRHREAAQPKARLSLDELRAILRACYEEIDAAWSTFQQGQAILSGTDPPELTENDRELHAIIRQLGRLGDGIMPSRPRIMADGISERAMRRHGSHYDLAKYYHLTARTMVPFYIALAIQLAANPEPLRVIRRDCLVRHPLDEDRVTIEWLKLKTGRKRFRVQRRSFDRRKPRSAPRLIEMLLEMTEPLIRHAPPDERECLFLVRHLRPGQRLHSYLAGVPSSYAMASAVRLFTTEANARAARWNSEHPDALRSELPNFTPGMLRGSVASAHYVESGGDLRLASSVLNHGSLATTNSYVEGEPARKLEHETIARLQRLMVSWVMDAGLSAPAPSSHRPVTALFGHRCLSPAIETEAGTRVCRHLAGCLACPGLVVPIDVDRLARILQARDHLIASREDIDPTRWNLFYAPSLRVLEEDLLPGFPVSMHDEAVRRIPSLPPLADLE
;
A
#
# COMPACT_ATOMS: atom_id res chain seq x y z
N MET A 1 45.16 -46.31 -5.32
CA MET A 1 44.48 -45.43 -6.31
C MET A 1 43.06 -45.18 -5.84
N ALA A 2 42.80 -43.98 -5.31
CA ALA A 2 41.45 -43.39 -5.20
C ALA A 2 41.66 -41.90 -4.93
N THR A 3 41.56 -41.09 -5.99
CA THR A 3 41.77 -39.65 -5.99
C THR A 3 40.54 -38.93 -5.44
N SER A 4 40.80 -38.08 -4.44
CA SER A 4 39.90 -37.08 -3.87
C SER A 4 39.44 -36.07 -4.93
N SER A 5 38.13 -35.87 -5.07
CA SER A 5 37.53 -34.76 -5.81
C SER A 5 36.95 -33.74 -4.82
N GLN A 6 37.59 -32.56 -4.76
CA GLN A 6 37.07 -31.39 -4.08
C GLN A 6 35.81 -30.86 -4.79
N PRO A 7 34.79 -30.34 -4.08
CA PRO A 7 33.67 -29.66 -4.70
C PRO A 7 34.05 -28.22 -5.10
N PRO A 8 33.40 -27.62 -6.12
CA PRO A 8 33.73 -26.29 -6.62
C PRO A 8 33.42 -25.19 -5.59
N ALA A 9 34.34 -24.23 -5.49
CA ALA A 9 34.43 -23.21 -4.45
C ALA A 9 33.43 -22.02 -4.55
N ASP A 10 32.25 -22.20 -5.13
CA ASP A 10 31.37 -21.06 -5.47
C ASP A 10 29.91 -21.18 -4.98
N ARG A 11 29.71 -21.85 -3.85
CA ARG A 11 28.39 -21.93 -3.20
C ARG A 11 28.34 -20.94 -2.04
N MET A 12 27.63 -19.82 -2.22
CA MET A 12 27.28 -18.89 -1.12
C MET A 12 26.80 -19.67 0.10
N ASP A 13 27.57 -19.62 1.19
CA ASP A 13 27.14 -20.14 2.48
C ASP A 13 26.01 -19.25 3.02
N ARG A 14 24.80 -19.82 3.09
CA ARG A 14 23.60 -19.15 3.63
C ARG A 14 23.43 -19.36 5.13
N ARG A 15 24.41 -19.98 5.80
CA ARG A 15 24.41 -20.15 7.25
C ARG A 15 25.10 -18.95 7.87
N PHE A 16 24.35 -18.14 8.59
CA PHE A 16 24.90 -17.11 9.45
C PHE A 16 25.66 -17.82 10.59
N ARG A 17 26.97 -18.05 10.42
CA ARG A 17 27.86 -18.32 11.55
C ARG A 17 28.25 -16.96 12.13
N PRO A 18 27.89 -16.64 13.39
CA PRO A 18 28.56 -15.55 14.06
C PRO A 18 30.02 -15.98 14.21
N GLU A 19 30.94 -15.37 13.45
CA GLU A 19 32.35 -15.55 13.74
C GLU A 19 32.64 -15.01 15.14
N PRO A 20 33.33 -15.77 16.01
CA PRO A 20 33.77 -15.24 17.29
C PRO A 20 34.94 -14.27 17.04
N GLY A 21 34.71 -13.00 17.38
CA GLY A 21 35.74 -12.08 17.84
C GLY A 21 36.84 -11.72 16.84
N CYS A 22 36.57 -10.75 15.96
CA CYS A 22 37.60 -9.79 15.59
C CYS A 22 37.26 -8.48 16.30
N SER A 23 37.98 -8.19 17.39
CA SER A 23 37.89 -6.94 18.14
C SER A 23 38.48 -5.81 17.30
N GLU A 24 37.76 -5.34 16.28
CA GLU A 24 38.05 -4.04 15.69
C GLU A 24 37.65 -2.98 16.71
N GLN A 25 38.62 -2.15 17.09
CA GLN A 25 38.41 -0.90 17.82
C GLN A 25 37.54 0.02 16.96
N VAL A 26 36.22 -0.18 16.98
CA VAL A 26 35.27 0.67 16.28
C VAL A 26 35.04 1.89 17.14
N GLU A 27 35.42 3.07 16.63
CA GLU A 27 35.11 4.37 17.24
C GLU A 27 33.72 4.34 17.89
N HIS A 28 33.66 4.52 19.21
CA HIS A 28 32.47 4.40 20.07
C HIS A 28 31.34 5.41 19.73
N ARG A 29 31.46 6.14 18.62
CA ARG A 29 30.63 7.27 18.19
C ARG A 29 29.98 7.06 16.81
N GLU A 30 30.43 6.07 16.02
CA GLU A 30 29.88 5.79 14.69
C GLU A 30 29.16 4.44 14.57
N VAL A 31 28.16 4.41 13.70
CA VAL A 31 27.49 3.18 13.24
C VAL A 31 27.74 3.01 11.75
N VAL A 32 28.44 1.93 11.39
CA VAL A 32 28.74 1.57 10.00
C VAL A 32 28.00 0.29 9.63
N PHE A 33 27.23 0.34 8.54
CA PHE A 33 26.55 -0.80 7.97
C PHE A 33 27.22 -1.23 6.67
N ARG A 34 27.55 -2.52 6.57
CA ARG A 34 28.23 -3.12 5.42
C ARG A 34 27.28 -4.03 4.61
N ASN A 35 27.59 -4.27 3.33
CA ASN A 35 26.91 -5.26 2.50
C ASN A 35 27.53 -6.66 2.71
N GLY A 36 26.99 -7.67 2.03
CA GLY A 36 27.51 -9.06 2.08
C GLY A 36 28.94 -9.23 1.55
N TRP A 37 29.52 -8.20 0.95
CA TRP A 37 30.88 -8.17 0.41
C TRP A 37 31.82 -7.28 1.24
N GLY A 38 31.40 -6.86 2.45
CA GLY A 38 32.20 -6.02 3.35
C GLY A 38 32.25 -4.52 2.99
N GLY A 39 31.69 -4.12 1.85
CA GLY A 39 31.61 -2.72 1.40
C GLY A 39 30.68 -1.88 2.28
N ILE A 40 31.07 -0.64 2.58
CA ILE A 40 30.27 0.27 3.41
C ILE A 40 29.04 0.75 2.63
N VAL A 41 27.86 0.43 3.13
CA VAL A 41 26.55 0.81 2.54
C VAL A 41 26.03 2.12 3.14
N GLN A 42 26.25 2.31 4.44
CA GLN A 42 25.74 3.46 5.17
C GLN A 42 26.54 3.70 6.44
N ARG A 43 26.81 4.98 6.75
CA ARG A 43 27.46 5.42 7.98
C ARG A 43 26.59 6.48 8.66
N PHE A 44 26.51 6.43 9.98
CA PHE A 44 25.90 7.46 10.81
C PHE A 44 26.86 7.83 11.95
N ASN A 45 27.14 9.11 12.11
CA ASN A 45 27.92 9.63 13.22
C ASN A 45 26.96 10.09 14.33
N VAL A 46 26.85 9.30 15.40
CA VAL A 46 25.92 9.57 16.52
C VAL A 46 26.36 10.80 17.31
N ALA A 47 27.66 11.10 17.36
CA ALA A 47 28.15 12.30 18.03
C ALA A 47 27.67 13.60 17.36
N GLU A 48 27.41 13.58 16.05
CA GLU A 48 26.86 14.74 15.31
C GLU A 48 25.38 15.01 15.59
N LEU A 49 24.68 14.12 16.30
CA LEU A 49 23.27 14.36 16.65
C LEU A 49 23.10 15.47 17.67
N GLY A 50 24.09 15.71 18.53
CA GLY A 50 23.96 16.63 19.68
C GLY A 50 23.16 16.03 20.85
N LEU A 51 23.18 14.71 21.02
CA LEU A 51 22.57 14.04 22.17
C LEU A 51 23.39 14.30 23.46
N PRO A 52 22.79 14.13 24.66
CA PRO A 52 23.54 13.99 25.91
C PRO A 52 24.74 13.05 25.77
N SER A 53 25.89 13.45 26.31
CA SER A 53 27.16 12.74 26.08
C SER A 53 27.14 11.29 26.60
N ASP A 54 26.40 11.06 27.68
CA ASP A 54 26.14 9.77 28.30
C ASP A 54 25.25 8.84 27.44
N MET A 55 24.48 9.38 26.49
CA MET A 55 23.62 8.60 25.58
C MET A 55 24.30 8.14 24.28
N VAL A 56 25.42 8.73 23.88
CA VAL A 56 26.03 8.48 22.56
C VAL A 56 26.36 6.99 22.36
N THR A 57 27.07 6.38 23.30
CA THR A 57 27.47 4.96 23.20
C THR A 57 26.28 3.99 23.33
N PRO A 58 25.32 4.17 24.26
CA PRO A 58 24.10 3.38 24.30
C PRO A 58 23.27 3.44 23.01
N VAL A 59 23.13 4.62 22.41
CA VAL A 59 22.42 4.79 21.13
C VAL A 59 23.16 4.09 19.99
N VAL A 60 24.49 4.19 19.90
CA VAL A 60 25.29 3.44 18.92
C VAL A 60 25.03 1.93 19.05
N THR A 61 25.02 1.41 20.27
CA THR A 61 24.79 -0.01 20.56
C THR A 61 23.37 -0.43 20.17
N ALA A 62 22.36 0.33 20.59
CA ALA A 62 20.97 0.08 20.23
C ALA A 62 20.75 0.09 18.72
N MET A 63 21.33 1.06 18.01
CA MET A 63 21.25 1.14 16.55
C MET A 63 21.88 -0.07 15.87
N ARG A 64 23.05 -0.55 16.32
CA ARG A 64 23.69 -1.75 15.76
C ARG A 64 22.78 -2.97 15.91
N THR A 65 22.15 -3.14 17.07
CA THR A 65 21.27 -4.27 17.36
C THR A 65 19.95 -4.19 16.59
N ILE A 66 19.26 -3.05 16.66
CA ILE A 66 17.92 -2.84 16.10
C ILE A 66 17.94 -2.78 14.56
N ASP A 67 18.99 -2.20 13.96
CA ASP A 67 19.07 -1.94 12.52
C ASP A 67 19.97 -2.92 11.74
N ALA A 68 20.56 -3.92 12.38
CA ALA A 68 21.39 -4.95 11.71
C ALA A 68 20.70 -5.52 10.46
N GLY A 69 19.39 -5.80 10.54
CA GLY A 69 18.58 -6.33 9.43
C GLY A 69 17.73 -5.30 8.66
N SER A 70 17.81 -4.01 8.99
CA SER A 70 17.03 -2.98 8.32
C SER A 70 17.58 -2.64 6.94
N VAL A 71 16.70 -2.29 6.00
CA VAL A 71 17.13 -1.71 4.72
C VAL A 71 17.57 -0.25 4.90
N ARG A 72 18.46 0.23 4.01
CA ARG A 72 19.02 1.59 4.01
C ARG A 72 17.98 2.69 4.19
N SER A 73 16.85 2.59 3.48
CA SER A 73 15.78 3.60 3.55
C SER A 73 15.06 3.64 4.91
N THR A 74 14.93 2.49 5.58
CA THR A 74 14.39 2.40 6.95
C THR A 74 15.36 3.03 7.93
N ARG A 75 16.65 2.70 7.83
CA ARG A 75 17.71 3.29 8.66
C ARG A 75 17.76 4.82 8.54
N SER A 76 17.67 5.35 7.32
CA SER A 76 17.64 6.81 7.10
C SER A 76 16.43 7.49 7.75
N LYS A 77 15.24 6.86 7.71
CA LYS A 77 14.02 7.41 8.34
C LYS A 77 14.11 7.35 9.86
N ARG A 78 14.67 6.26 10.39
CA ARG A 78 14.94 6.08 11.82
C ARG A 78 15.92 7.13 12.34
N TRP A 79 17.01 7.35 11.62
CA TRP A 79 17.97 8.42 11.88
C TRP A 79 17.34 9.81 11.95
N GLN A 80 16.40 10.12 11.04
CA GLN A 80 15.66 11.39 11.09
C GLN A 80 14.81 11.53 12.37
N GLY A 81 14.24 10.43 12.88
CA GLY A 81 13.56 10.41 14.17
C GLY A 81 14.49 10.78 15.32
N MET A 82 15.69 10.18 15.38
CA MET A 82 16.69 10.52 16.41
C MET A 82 17.20 11.95 16.29
N ARG A 83 17.40 12.46 15.07
CA ARG A 83 17.74 13.88 14.86
C ARG A 83 16.68 14.81 15.43
N ARG A 84 15.40 14.49 15.25
CA ARG A 84 14.30 15.29 15.81
C ARG A 84 14.23 15.21 17.32
N PHE A 85 14.44 14.03 17.88
CA PHE A 85 14.52 13.87 19.33
C PHE A 85 15.69 14.66 19.93
N SER A 86 16.87 14.55 19.34
CA SER A 86 18.05 15.31 19.77
C SER A 86 17.85 16.82 19.69
N GLN A 87 17.23 17.31 18.62
CA GLN A 87 16.89 18.71 18.48
C GLN A 87 15.96 19.17 19.64
N PHE A 88 14.92 18.39 19.93
CA PHE A 88 14.01 18.67 21.04
C PHE A 88 14.72 18.68 22.40
N LEU A 89 15.60 17.72 22.68
CA LEU A 89 16.37 17.69 23.94
C LEU A 89 17.22 18.96 24.10
N ASN A 90 17.84 19.44 23.02
CA ASN A 90 18.64 20.66 23.04
C ASN A 90 17.77 21.92 23.25
N GLU A 91 16.58 21.98 22.65
CA GLU A 91 15.62 23.08 22.82
C GLU A 91 15.10 23.15 24.28
N GLU A 92 14.91 22.00 24.93
CA GLU A 92 14.52 21.91 26.35
C GLU A 92 15.70 22.03 27.33
N GLY A 93 16.94 22.14 26.83
CA GLY A 93 18.13 22.27 27.67
C GLY A 93 18.56 21.00 28.40
N ILE A 94 18.09 19.81 28.00
CA ILE A 94 18.39 18.52 28.64
C ILE A 94 19.81 18.08 28.27
N ARG A 95 20.68 17.82 29.26
CA ARG A 95 22.12 17.53 29.05
C ARG A 95 22.55 16.14 29.51
N SER A 96 21.75 15.44 30.29
CA SER A 96 21.98 14.07 30.75
C SER A 96 20.79 13.15 30.48
N ALA A 97 21.08 11.86 30.26
CA ALA A 97 20.06 10.82 30.19
C ALA A 97 19.19 10.72 31.45
N ARG A 98 19.73 11.05 32.62
CA ARG A 98 18.99 11.01 33.90
C ARG A 98 17.84 12.01 33.95
N GLU A 99 17.89 13.05 33.14
CA GLU A 99 16.82 14.06 33.04
C GLU A 99 15.66 13.60 32.15
N ILE A 100 15.82 12.49 31.43
CA ILE A 100 14.80 11.96 30.52
C ILE A 100 13.86 11.05 31.32
N ASP A 101 12.62 11.51 31.47
CA ASP A 101 11.52 10.81 32.14
C ASP A 101 10.25 10.76 31.28
N ALA A 102 9.18 10.17 31.82
CA ALA A 102 7.87 10.16 31.18
C ALA A 102 7.32 11.56 30.83
N GLY A 103 7.69 12.59 31.60
CA GLY A 103 7.32 13.98 31.32
C GLY A 103 8.00 14.53 30.07
N VAL A 104 9.30 14.30 29.92
CA VAL A 104 10.08 14.63 28.72
C VAL A 104 9.53 13.91 27.49
N VAL A 105 9.19 12.62 27.62
CA VAL A 105 8.56 11.85 26.54
C VAL A 105 7.23 12.48 26.11
N ARG A 106 6.35 12.85 27.05
CA ARG A 106 5.08 13.52 26.72
C ARG A 106 5.28 14.86 26.01
N ARG A 107 6.25 15.69 26.46
CA ARG A 107 6.57 16.97 25.81
C ARG A 107 7.17 16.77 24.41
N PHE A 108 7.99 15.73 24.21
CA PHE A 108 8.47 15.35 22.89
C PHE A 108 7.31 14.98 21.96
N LEU A 109 6.35 14.17 22.42
CA LEU A 109 5.19 13.80 21.60
C LEU A 109 4.38 15.04 21.19
N ALA A 110 4.16 15.97 22.12
CA ALA A 110 3.45 17.22 21.85
C ALA A 110 4.21 18.14 20.87
N SER A 111 5.54 18.22 20.97
CA SER A 111 6.35 19.05 20.07
C SER A 111 6.33 18.57 18.61
N LEU A 112 5.96 17.30 18.37
CA LEU A 112 5.85 16.76 17.02
C LEU A 112 4.61 17.22 16.26
N GLU A 113 3.59 17.78 16.92
CA GLU A 113 2.32 18.16 16.30
C GLU A 113 2.47 19.20 15.20
N ARG A 114 3.43 20.11 15.34
CA ARG A 114 3.66 21.20 14.38
C ARG A 114 5.01 21.08 13.69
N THR A 115 5.04 21.52 12.44
CA THR A 115 6.28 21.78 11.72
C THR A 115 6.89 23.11 12.17
N PRO A 116 8.18 23.38 11.87
CA PRO A 116 8.79 24.68 12.16
C PRO A 116 8.06 25.87 11.52
N ASP A 117 7.39 25.65 10.39
CA ASP A 117 6.52 26.60 9.68
C ASP A 117 5.08 26.64 10.22
N GLY A 118 4.82 26.05 11.40
CA GLY A 118 3.55 26.15 12.13
C GLY A 118 2.42 25.23 11.63
N ARG A 119 2.63 24.47 10.55
CA ARG A 119 1.62 23.54 9.98
C ARG A 119 1.49 22.28 10.82
N ARG A 120 0.28 21.72 10.92
CA ARG A 120 0.08 20.45 11.61
C ARG A 120 0.72 19.30 10.83
N ARG A 121 1.47 18.43 11.50
CA ARG A 121 2.01 17.19 10.93
C ARG A 121 0.94 16.11 10.90
N SER A 122 1.03 15.22 9.91
CA SER A 122 0.15 14.04 9.87
C SER A 122 0.51 13.06 10.96
N ALA A 123 -0.51 12.42 11.55
CA ALA A 123 -0.31 11.46 12.63
C ALA A 123 0.53 10.22 12.20
N SER A 124 0.49 9.84 10.93
CA SER A 124 1.41 8.82 10.37
C SER A 124 2.89 9.26 10.39
N THR A 125 3.16 10.55 10.17
CA THR A 125 4.51 11.10 10.20
C THR A 125 5.02 11.18 11.63
N MET A 126 4.18 11.64 12.56
CA MET A 126 4.51 11.68 13.99
C MET A 126 4.80 10.28 14.54
N ALA A 127 3.89 9.32 14.28
CA ALA A 127 4.09 7.92 14.65
C ALA A 127 5.43 7.38 14.15
N ARG A 128 5.82 7.70 12.91
CA ARG A 128 7.10 7.26 12.33
C ARG A 128 8.32 7.79 13.08
N TYR A 129 8.33 9.07 13.49
CA TYR A 129 9.44 9.64 14.25
C TYR A 129 9.52 8.99 15.64
N VAL A 130 8.37 8.81 16.29
CA VAL A 130 8.29 8.23 17.64
C VAL A 130 8.67 6.77 17.66
N SER A 131 8.20 5.95 16.72
CA SER A 131 8.42 4.50 16.76
C SER A 131 9.89 4.12 16.88
N PHE A 132 10.81 4.85 16.26
CA PHE A 132 12.22 4.53 16.39
C PHE A 132 12.84 5.04 17.69
N VAL A 133 12.50 6.27 18.08
CA VAL A 133 12.96 6.85 19.35
C VAL A 133 12.54 5.93 20.50
N GLN A 134 11.27 5.54 20.53
CA GLN A 134 10.73 4.58 21.49
C GLN A 134 11.53 3.27 21.49
N MET A 135 11.71 2.62 20.33
CA MET A 135 12.49 1.37 20.24
C MET A 135 13.93 1.51 20.78
N VAL A 136 14.59 2.64 20.52
CA VAL A 136 15.97 2.88 20.98
C VAL A 136 16.00 3.10 22.49
N LEU A 137 15.11 3.95 23.01
CA LEU A 137 15.10 4.27 24.44
C LEU A 137 14.66 3.07 25.29
N GLU A 138 13.62 2.32 24.87
CA GLU A 138 13.20 1.08 25.55
C GLU A 138 14.32 0.03 25.52
N HIS A 139 15.08 -0.08 24.42
CA HIS A 139 16.23 -1.00 24.37
C HIS A 139 17.35 -0.58 25.32
N ILE A 140 17.60 0.73 25.46
CA ILE A 140 18.58 1.24 26.43
C ILE A 140 18.09 0.99 27.86
N GLU A 141 16.82 1.22 28.17
CA GLU A 141 16.20 0.97 29.48
C GLU A 141 16.30 -0.52 29.86
N GLN A 142 16.06 -1.42 28.89
CA GLN A 142 16.18 -2.87 29.08
C GLN A 142 17.63 -3.34 29.30
N THR A 143 18.60 -2.66 28.70
CA THR A 143 20.02 -3.04 28.80
C THR A 143 20.76 -2.34 29.93
N SER A 144 20.22 -1.22 30.43
CA SER A 144 20.76 -0.43 31.54
C SER A 144 19.61 0.24 32.30
N ALA A 145 19.07 -0.48 33.29
CA ALA A 145 17.91 -0.06 34.09
C ALA A 145 18.15 1.24 34.91
N VAL A 146 19.40 1.65 35.10
CA VAL A 146 19.78 2.84 35.89
C VAL A 146 20.14 4.06 35.03
N MET A 147 19.93 3.96 33.71
CA MET A 147 20.35 4.98 32.75
C MET A 147 19.46 6.24 32.80
N PHE A 148 18.15 6.04 32.92
CA PHE A 148 17.15 7.10 32.96
C PHE A 148 16.76 7.44 34.40
N GLY A 149 16.24 8.64 34.64
CA GLY A 149 15.88 9.09 35.99
C GLY A 149 14.64 8.38 36.56
N SER A 150 13.76 7.89 35.68
CA SER A 150 12.58 7.09 36.01
C SER A 150 12.09 6.32 34.77
N GLU A 151 11.06 5.49 34.92
CA GLU A 151 10.45 4.76 33.81
C GLU A 151 9.95 5.72 32.72
N LEU A 152 10.26 5.42 31.45
CA LEU A 152 9.97 6.31 30.33
C LEU A 152 8.47 6.38 29.97
N ALA A 153 7.67 5.38 30.36
CA ALA A 153 6.22 5.29 30.22
C ALA A 153 5.65 5.82 28.87
N PHE A 154 6.09 5.23 27.76
CA PHE A 154 5.52 5.54 26.44
C PHE A 154 4.02 5.18 26.38
N PRO A 155 3.15 6.07 25.87
CA PRO A 155 1.74 5.72 25.67
C PRO A 155 1.60 4.55 24.69
N TYR A 156 0.73 3.58 25.01
CA TYR A 156 0.48 2.40 24.15
C TYR A 156 0.07 2.78 22.71
N ASN A 157 -0.66 3.88 22.54
CA ASN A 157 -1.02 4.42 21.24
C ASN A 157 -0.89 5.96 21.28
N PRO A 158 0.31 6.52 21.02
CA PRO A 158 0.57 7.94 21.17
C PRO A 158 -0.27 8.83 20.24
N PHE A 159 -0.76 8.25 19.13
CA PHE A 159 -1.56 8.96 18.12
C PHE A 159 -2.80 8.13 17.76
N PRO A 160 -3.85 8.14 18.62
CA PRO A 160 -5.10 7.46 18.35
C PRO A 160 -5.77 8.02 17.09
N ARG A 161 -6.52 7.19 16.36
CA ARG A 161 -7.20 7.53 15.10
C ARG A 161 -6.31 8.01 13.94
N HIS A 162 -4.98 7.88 14.01
CA HIS A 162 -4.10 8.24 12.89
C HIS A 162 -4.41 7.50 11.57
N ARG A 163 -5.07 6.33 11.66
CA ARG A 163 -5.52 5.54 10.51
C ARG A 163 -6.85 6.03 9.95
N GLU A 164 -7.75 6.51 10.80
CA GLU A 164 -9.06 7.07 10.40
C GLU A 164 -8.91 8.46 9.78
N ALA A 165 -7.95 9.26 10.27
CA ALA A 165 -7.65 10.59 9.72
C ALA A 165 -6.82 10.55 8.42
N ALA A 166 -6.40 9.37 7.94
CA ALA A 166 -5.65 9.24 6.71
C ALA A 166 -6.62 9.34 5.52
N GLN A 167 -6.54 10.43 4.75
CA GLN A 167 -7.29 10.51 3.50
C GLN A 167 -6.91 9.35 2.57
N PRO A 168 -7.89 8.75 1.86
CA PRO A 168 -7.61 7.75 0.84
C PRO A 168 -6.56 8.28 -0.14
N LYS A 169 -5.56 7.45 -0.43
CA LYS A 169 -4.53 7.83 -1.40
C LYS A 169 -5.16 7.99 -2.77
N ALA A 170 -4.83 9.08 -3.47
CA ALA A 170 -5.27 9.28 -4.86
C ALA A 170 -5.04 8.03 -5.73
N ARG A 171 -6.05 7.72 -6.55
CA ARG A 171 -6.08 6.57 -7.47
C ARG A 171 -6.31 7.06 -8.88
N LEU A 172 -5.78 6.30 -9.82
CA LEU A 172 -6.00 6.49 -11.24
C LEU A 172 -7.22 5.66 -11.65
N SER A 173 -8.04 6.20 -12.55
CA SER A 173 -9.15 5.48 -13.17
C SER A 173 -8.65 4.38 -14.10
N LEU A 174 -9.54 3.47 -14.50
CA LEU A 174 -9.21 2.42 -15.47
C LEU A 174 -8.81 3.02 -16.83
N ASP A 175 -9.47 4.10 -17.25
CA ASP A 175 -9.17 4.75 -18.53
C ASP A 175 -7.85 5.51 -18.49
N GLU A 176 -7.49 6.13 -17.36
CA GLU A 176 -6.17 6.71 -17.15
C GLU A 176 -5.08 5.63 -17.20
N LEU A 177 -5.30 4.47 -16.56
CA LEU A 177 -4.35 3.35 -16.64
C LEU A 177 -4.19 2.83 -18.07
N ARG A 178 -5.29 2.74 -18.85
CA ARG A 178 -5.26 2.34 -20.27
C ARG A 178 -4.52 3.36 -21.13
N ALA A 179 -4.74 4.66 -20.91
CA ALA A 179 -4.04 5.74 -21.61
C ALA A 179 -2.54 5.71 -21.32
N ILE A 180 -2.15 5.53 -20.06
CA ILE A 180 -0.75 5.37 -19.64
C ILE A 180 -0.12 4.14 -20.32
N LEU A 181 -0.80 2.99 -20.31
CA LEU A 181 -0.29 1.78 -20.96
C LEU A 181 -0.10 1.97 -22.46
N ARG A 182 -1.05 2.63 -23.15
CA ARG A 182 -0.93 2.94 -24.58
C ARG A 182 0.34 3.77 -24.85
N ALA A 183 0.54 4.85 -24.11
CA ALA A 183 1.74 5.68 -24.23
C ALA A 183 3.03 4.92 -23.92
N CYS A 184 3.00 4.00 -22.94
CA CYS A 184 4.15 3.14 -22.64
C CYS A 184 4.47 2.21 -23.82
N TYR A 185 3.46 1.57 -24.40
CA TYR A 185 3.65 0.61 -25.50
C TYR A 185 4.19 1.28 -26.76
N GLU A 186 3.71 2.48 -27.10
CA GLU A 186 4.26 3.25 -28.22
C GLU A 186 5.75 3.55 -28.03
N GLU A 187 6.17 3.97 -26.82
CA GLU A 187 7.60 4.21 -26.54
C GLU A 187 8.44 2.94 -26.45
N ILE A 188 7.87 1.84 -25.93
CA ILE A 188 8.52 0.53 -25.87
C ILE A 188 8.79 0.02 -27.28
N ASP A 189 7.78 0.04 -28.15
CA ASP A 189 7.90 -0.47 -29.51
C ASP A 189 8.95 0.34 -30.29
N ALA A 190 8.96 1.67 -30.14
CA ALA A 190 9.98 2.53 -30.74
C ALA A 190 11.39 2.25 -30.19
N ALA A 191 11.54 2.14 -28.86
CA ALA A 191 12.82 1.86 -28.23
C ALA A 191 13.38 0.48 -28.60
N TRP A 192 12.51 -0.52 -28.69
CA TRP A 192 12.86 -1.88 -29.08
C TRP A 192 13.31 -1.92 -30.54
N SER A 193 12.56 -1.27 -31.45
CA SER A 193 12.92 -1.16 -32.86
C SER A 193 14.31 -0.53 -33.05
N THR A 194 14.59 0.60 -32.38
CA THR A 194 15.92 1.25 -32.42
C THR A 194 17.02 0.33 -31.90
N PHE A 195 16.77 -0.39 -30.80
CA PHE A 195 17.74 -1.35 -30.25
C PHE A 195 18.02 -2.49 -31.23
N GLN A 196 16.98 -3.10 -31.81
CA GLN A 196 17.12 -4.17 -32.81
C GLN A 196 17.88 -3.70 -34.05
N GLN A 197 17.60 -2.49 -34.53
CA GLN A 197 18.36 -1.88 -35.61
C GLN A 197 19.84 -1.75 -35.24
N GLY A 198 20.15 -1.31 -34.02
CA GLY A 198 21.52 -1.25 -33.52
C GLY A 198 22.21 -2.61 -33.49
N GLN A 199 21.53 -3.66 -33.02
CA GLN A 199 22.08 -5.02 -33.02
C GLN A 199 22.33 -5.54 -34.45
N ALA A 200 21.44 -5.25 -35.40
CA ALA A 200 21.64 -5.56 -36.81
C ALA A 200 22.87 -4.85 -37.39
N ILE A 201 23.03 -3.55 -37.12
CA ILE A 201 24.19 -2.77 -37.57
C ILE A 201 25.51 -3.31 -36.99
N LEU A 202 25.52 -3.64 -35.70
CA LEU A 202 26.70 -4.14 -34.98
C LEU A 202 27.10 -5.56 -35.42
N SER A 203 26.14 -6.39 -35.82
CA SER A 203 26.41 -7.71 -36.40
C SER A 203 26.85 -7.67 -37.86
N GLY A 204 26.88 -6.48 -38.48
CA GLY A 204 27.26 -6.32 -39.89
C GLY A 204 26.13 -6.56 -40.88
N THR A 205 24.88 -6.63 -40.41
CA THR A 205 23.70 -6.76 -41.26
C THR A 205 23.27 -5.37 -41.73
N ASP A 206 23.64 -5.00 -42.95
CA ASP A 206 23.16 -3.78 -43.61
C ASP A 206 21.99 -4.09 -44.57
N PRO A 207 20.97 -3.22 -44.66
CA PRO A 207 19.99 -3.26 -45.74
C PRO A 207 20.68 -3.16 -47.11
N PRO A 208 20.12 -3.78 -48.16
CA PRO A 208 20.70 -3.76 -49.50
C PRO A 208 20.81 -2.34 -50.09
N GLU A 209 19.91 -1.43 -49.70
CA GLU A 209 19.95 -0.03 -50.11
C GLU A 209 19.99 0.87 -48.87
N LEU A 210 21.08 1.62 -48.72
CA LEU A 210 21.26 2.62 -47.67
C LEU A 210 21.46 4.00 -48.29
N THR A 211 20.79 5.00 -47.73
CA THR A 211 21.10 6.41 -48.08
C THR A 211 22.49 6.78 -47.56
N GLU A 212 23.09 7.84 -48.11
CA GLU A 212 24.38 8.33 -47.61
C GLU A 212 24.34 8.69 -46.12
N ASN A 213 23.22 9.26 -45.68
CA ASN A 213 23.00 9.59 -44.27
C ASN A 213 22.95 8.33 -43.39
N ASP A 214 22.29 7.26 -43.84
CA ASP A 214 22.22 6.00 -43.09
C ASP A 214 23.57 5.29 -43.05
N ARG A 215 24.35 5.35 -44.14
CA ARG A 215 25.73 4.84 -44.15
C ARG A 215 26.60 5.53 -43.10
N GLU A 216 26.52 6.85 -43.00
CA GLU A 216 27.25 7.60 -41.97
C GLU A 216 26.80 7.20 -40.55
N LEU A 217 25.49 7.10 -40.32
CA LEU A 217 24.93 6.64 -39.05
C LEU A 217 25.45 5.25 -38.66
N HIS A 218 25.39 4.29 -39.59
CA HIS A 218 25.84 2.92 -39.37
C HIS A 218 27.34 2.87 -39.05
N ALA A 219 28.15 3.67 -39.75
CA ALA A 219 29.59 3.78 -39.49
C ALA A 219 29.87 4.33 -38.08
N ILE A 220 29.18 5.40 -37.67
CA ILE A 220 29.28 5.97 -36.33
C ILE A 220 28.86 4.94 -35.27
N ILE A 221 27.77 4.20 -35.52
CA ILE A 221 27.28 3.18 -34.59
C ILE A 221 28.32 2.07 -34.38
N ARG A 222 28.92 1.57 -35.47
CA ARG A 222 29.99 0.56 -35.38
C ARG A 222 31.23 1.08 -34.66
N GLN A 223 31.64 2.31 -34.93
CA GLN A 223 32.81 2.91 -34.30
C GLN A 223 32.62 3.06 -32.78
N LEU A 224 31.49 3.64 -32.36
CA LEU A 224 31.16 3.82 -30.95
C LEU A 224 30.95 2.47 -30.24
N GLY A 225 30.32 1.50 -30.91
CA GLY A 225 30.12 0.14 -30.39
C GLY A 225 31.43 -0.57 -30.09
N ARG A 226 32.43 -0.46 -30.98
CA ARG A 226 33.79 -0.98 -30.75
C ARG A 226 34.50 -0.25 -29.62
N LEU A 227 34.45 1.09 -29.62
CA LEU A 227 35.12 1.90 -28.59
C LEU A 227 34.55 1.64 -27.19
N GLY A 228 33.24 1.42 -27.10
CA GLY A 228 32.52 1.27 -25.85
C GLY A 228 32.29 -0.17 -25.43
N ASP A 229 32.68 -1.12 -26.29
CA ASP A 229 32.55 -2.56 -26.10
C ASP A 229 31.10 -2.94 -25.73
N GLY A 230 30.19 -2.62 -26.68
CA GLY A 230 28.77 -2.90 -26.57
C GLY A 230 27.96 -1.91 -25.74
N ILE A 231 28.58 -0.88 -25.15
CA ILE A 231 27.86 0.21 -24.47
C ILE A 231 28.28 1.59 -24.96
N MET A 232 27.41 2.60 -24.85
CA MET A 232 27.72 3.96 -25.32
C MET A 232 28.99 4.53 -24.63
N PRO A 233 30.10 4.85 -25.32
CA PRO A 233 31.30 5.37 -24.67
C PRO A 233 31.08 6.73 -23.97
N SER A 234 31.93 7.07 -23.00
CA SER A 234 31.85 8.39 -22.33
C SER A 234 32.34 9.49 -23.28
N ARG A 235 31.80 10.71 -23.16
CA ARG A 235 32.22 11.84 -24.01
C ARG A 235 33.73 12.07 -24.03
N PRO A 236 34.46 12.01 -22.89
CA PRO A 236 35.93 12.12 -22.90
C PRO A 236 36.60 11.02 -23.73
N ARG A 237 36.10 9.79 -23.66
CA ARG A 237 36.64 8.66 -24.43
C ARG A 237 36.37 8.81 -25.93
N ILE A 238 35.19 9.30 -26.30
CA ILE A 238 34.83 9.61 -27.70
C ILE A 238 35.75 10.67 -28.28
N MET A 239 35.99 11.75 -27.52
CA MET A 239 36.88 12.84 -27.95
C MET A 239 38.33 12.38 -28.09
N ALA A 240 38.81 11.53 -27.17
CA ALA A 240 40.17 10.96 -27.25
C ALA A 240 40.38 10.06 -28.48
N ASP A 241 39.31 9.42 -28.98
CA ASP A 241 39.33 8.57 -30.19
C ASP A 241 39.19 9.38 -31.50
N GLY A 242 39.09 10.72 -31.41
CA GLY A 242 38.97 11.60 -32.57
C GLY A 242 37.61 11.59 -33.28
N ILE A 243 36.57 11.01 -32.66
CA ILE A 243 35.23 10.96 -33.24
C ILE A 243 34.60 12.37 -33.22
N SER A 244 34.23 12.87 -34.39
CA SER A 244 33.65 14.21 -34.56
C SER A 244 32.31 14.35 -33.83
N GLU A 245 32.26 15.24 -32.84
CA GLU A 245 31.01 15.56 -32.14
C GLU A 245 29.95 16.15 -33.08
N ARG A 246 30.37 16.94 -34.06
CA ARG A 246 29.47 17.51 -35.07
C ARG A 246 28.85 16.42 -35.93
N ALA A 247 29.60 15.40 -36.30
CA ALA A 247 29.08 14.26 -37.06
C ALA A 247 28.05 13.48 -36.23
N MET A 248 28.35 13.17 -34.96
CA MET A 248 27.37 12.52 -34.09
C MET A 248 26.09 13.35 -33.92
N ARG A 249 26.20 14.67 -33.73
CA ARG A 249 25.04 15.56 -33.52
C ARG A 249 24.08 15.62 -34.71
N ARG A 250 24.54 15.33 -35.93
CA ARG A 250 23.66 15.20 -37.11
C ARG A 250 22.69 14.02 -36.98
N HIS A 251 23.11 13.00 -36.25
CA HIS A 251 22.38 11.74 -36.06
C HIS A 251 21.67 11.64 -34.70
N GLY A 252 21.76 12.70 -33.88
CA GLY A 252 21.09 12.80 -32.59
C GLY A 252 22.04 13.12 -31.43
N SER A 253 21.46 13.23 -30.23
CA SER A 253 22.26 13.45 -29.03
C SER A 253 23.02 12.18 -28.61
N HIS A 254 23.98 12.33 -27.71
CA HIS A 254 24.67 11.20 -27.06
C HIS A 254 23.69 10.19 -26.43
N TYR A 255 22.54 10.67 -25.92
CA TYR A 255 21.49 9.84 -25.37
C TYR A 255 20.64 9.14 -26.43
N ASP A 256 20.48 9.75 -27.61
CA ASP A 256 19.73 9.15 -28.72
C ASP A 256 20.52 8.00 -29.33
N LEU A 257 21.81 8.22 -29.58
CA LEU A 257 22.70 7.17 -30.08
C LEU A 257 22.84 6.02 -29.06
N ALA A 258 22.70 6.27 -27.76
CA ALA A 258 22.80 5.22 -26.74
C ALA A 258 21.71 4.13 -26.89
N LYS A 259 20.55 4.47 -27.48
CA LYS A 259 19.40 3.58 -27.65
C LYS A 259 19.68 2.40 -28.59
N TYR A 260 20.67 2.52 -29.48
CA TYR A 260 21.08 1.44 -30.38
C TYR A 260 21.85 0.32 -29.67
N TYR A 261 22.41 0.57 -28.47
CA TYR A 261 23.31 -0.38 -27.81
C TYR A 261 22.68 -1.07 -26.61
N HIS A 262 21.92 -0.34 -25.80
CA HIS A 262 21.42 -0.84 -24.53
C HIS A 262 20.25 -0.01 -24.01
N LEU A 263 19.62 -0.50 -22.95
CA LEU A 263 18.59 0.23 -22.21
C LEU A 263 19.14 1.55 -21.66
N THR A 264 18.39 2.63 -21.84
CA THR A 264 18.72 3.95 -21.31
C THR A 264 17.79 4.31 -20.17
N ALA A 265 18.19 5.26 -19.31
CA ALA A 265 17.31 5.75 -18.23
C ALA A 265 15.97 6.30 -18.76
N ARG A 266 15.93 6.81 -19.99
CA ARG A 266 14.72 7.33 -20.63
C ARG A 266 13.86 6.20 -21.20
N THR A 267 14.45 5.30 -22.00
CA THR A 267 13.73 4.17 -22.62
C THR A 267 13.30 3.11 -21.61
N MET A 268 13.92 3.03 -20.43
CA MET A 268 13.53 2.13 -19.33
C MET A 268 12.20 2.52 -18.66
N VAL A 269 11.84 3.81 -18.62
CA VAL A 269 10.64 4.29 -17.91
C VAL A 269 9.34 3.65 -18.38
N PRO A 270 9.02 3.61 -19.69
CA PRO A 270 7.78 3.00 -20.14
C PRO A 270 7.70 1.50 -19.82
N PHE A 271 8.80 0.74 -19.90
CA PHE A 271 8.85 -0.65 -19.44
C PHE A 271 8.54 -0.77 -17.95
N TYR A 272 9.17 0.06 -17.13
CA TYR A 272 8.95 0.06 -15.68
C TYR A 272 7.50 0.39 -15.32
N ILE A 273 6.88 1.38 -15.96
CA ILE A 273 5.48 1.74 -15.72
C ILE A 273 4.55 0.61 -16.18
N ALA A 274 4.75 0.07 -17.38
CA ALA A 274 3.94 -1.02 -17.91
C ALA A 274 4.00 -2.27 -16.99
N LEU A 275 5.20 -2.65 -16.55
CA LEU A 275 5.38 -3.75 -15.60
C LEU A 275 4.78 -3.44 -14.23
N ALA A 276 4.88 -2.20 -13.74
CA ALA A 276 4.25 -1.80 -12.47
C ALA A 276 2.73 -1.95 -12.51
N ILE A 277 2.09 -1.66 -13.65
CA ILE A 277 0.67 -1.84 -13.86
C ILE A 277 0.33 -3.33 -13.99
N GLN A 278 0.98 -4.06 -14.90
CA GLN A 278 0.65 -5.48 -15.17
C GLN A 278 0.91 -6.38 -13.95
N LEU A 279 2.02 -6.20 -13.25
CA LEU A 279 2.36 -6.97 -12.05
C LEU A 279 1.62 -6.49 -10.80
N ALA A 280 1.00 -5.30 -10.86
CA ALA A 280 0.59 -4.54 -9.69
C ALA A 280 1.72 -4.44 -8.65
N ALA A 281 2.99 -4.41 -9.05
CA ALA A 281 4.13 -4.54 -8.13
C ALA A 281 4.35 -3.26 -7.31
N ASN A 282 4.99 -3.39 -6.14
CA ASN A 282 5.42 -2.20 -5.40
C ASN A 282 6.63 -1.57 -6.12
N PRO A 283 6.74 -0.23 -6.20
CA PRO A 283 7.79 0.45 -6.95
C PRO A 283 9.21 -0.04 -6.63
N GLU A 284 9.52 -0.12 -5.34
CA GLU A 284 10.87 -0.44 -4.89
C GLU A 284 11.24 -1.91 -5.16
N PRO A 285 10.42 -2.93 -4.80
CA PRO A 285 10.65 -4.31 -5.24
C PRO A 285 10.74 -4.50 -6.76
N LEU A 286 9.96 -3.75 -7.55
CA LEU A 286 10.03 -3.85 -9.01
C LEU A 286 11.34 -3.26 -9.55
N ARG A 287 11.79 -2.13 -9.00
CA ARG A 287 13.03 -1.46 -9.41
C ARG A 287 14.25 -2.38 -9.30
N VAL A 288 14.25 -3.29 -8.32
CA VAL A 288 15.32 -4.28 -8.08
C VAL A 288 14.90 -5.71 -8.43
N ILE A 289 13.88 -5.88 -9.29
CA ILE A 289 13.48 -7.21 -9.76
C ILE A 289 14.67 -7.91 -10.42
N ARG A 290 14.79 -9.21 -10.20
CA ARG A 290 15.93 -9.99 -10.69
C ARG A 290 15.74 -10.41 -12.15
N ARG A 291 16.84 -10.71 -12.84
CA ARG A 291 16.86 -11.24 -14.21
C ARG A 291 16.22 -12.63 -14.30
N ASP A 292 16.38 -13.45 -13.27
CA ASP A 292 15.79 -14.80 -13.14
C ASP A 292 14.30 -14.81 -12.73
N CYS A 293 13.58 -13.70 -12.90
CA CYS A 293 12.20 -13.58 -12.44
C CYS A 293 11.16 -14.38 -13.26
N LEU A 294 11.51 -14.88 -14.44
CA LEU A 294 10.64 -15.69 -15.29
C LEU A 294 10.71 -17.16 -14.90
N VAL A 295 9.61 -17.71 -14.41
CA VAL A 295 9.46 -19.11 -13.99
C VAL A 295 8.41 -19.79 -14.87
N ARG A 296 8.74 -20.95 -15.45
CA ARG A 296 7.77 -21.74 -16.24
C ARG A 296 6.55 -22.09 -15.37
N HIS A 297 5.35 -21.97 -15.93
CA HIS A 297 4.16 -22.35 -15.19
C HIS A 297 4.12 -23.88 -15.05
N PRO A 298 3.80 -24.42 -13.85
CA PRO A 298 3.93 -25.85 -13.59
C PRO A 298 2.97 -26.74 -14.38
N LEU A 299 1.89 -26.18 -14.92
CA LEU A 299 0.80 -26.93 -15.55
C LEU A 299 0.43 -26.44 -16.95
N ASP A 300 0.91 -25.28 -17.39
CA ASP A 300 0.42 -24.62 -18.61
C ASP A 300 1.61 -24.06 -19.38
N GLU A 301 1.92 -24.67 -20.53
CA GLU A 301 3.10 -24.33 -21.34
C GLU A 301 3.01 -22.92 -21.97
N ASP A 302 1.80 -22.41 -22.17
CA ASP A 302 1.55 -21.09 -22.71
C ASP A 302 1.64 -19.98 -21.65
N ARG A 303 1.82 -20.36 -20.38
CA ARG A 303 1.91 -19.41 -19.26
C ARG A 303 3.28 -19.36 -18.62
N VAL A 304 3.63 -18.15 -18.18
CA VAL A 304 4.85 -17.86 -17.43
C VAL A 304 4.48 -17.17 -16.14
N THR A 305 5.04 -17.64 -15.04
CA THR A 305 4.93 -17.02 -13.73
C THR A 305 6.10 -16.05 -13.53
N ILE A 306 5.79 -14.80 -13.20
CA ILE A 306 6.80 -13.80 -12.85
C ILE A 306 6.89 -13.75 -11.33
N GLU A 307 8.07 -13.95 -10.77
CA GLU A 307 8.34 -13.92 -9.33
C GLU A 307 9.26 -12.75 -8.95
N TRP A 308 8.95 -12.08 -7.84
CA TRP A 308 9.83 -11.03 -7.30
C TRP A 308 9.80 -11.02 -5.78
N LEU A 309 10.90 -10.54 -5.19
CA LEU A 309 11.07 -10.51 -3.75
C LEU A 309 10.58 -9.18 -3.16
N LYS A 310 9.67 -9.26 -2.19
CA LYS A 310 9.28 -8.12 -1.36
C LYS A 310 9.86 -8.27 0.04
N LEU A 311 10.68 -7.30 0.44
CA LEU A 311 11.11 -7.14 1.83
C LEU A 311 9.90 -6.82 2.72
N LYS A 312 9.70 -7.59 3.78
CA LYS A 312 8.73 -7.23 4.82
C LYS A 312 9.37 -6.24 5.79
N THR A 313 8.70 -5.13 6.04
CA THR A 313 9.05 -4.21 7.14
C THR A 313 9.16 -5.01 8.44
N GLY A 314 10.32 -4.93 9.11
CA GLY A 314 10.54 -5.52 10.44
C GLY A 314 10.81 -7.02 10.48
N ARG A 315 10.81 -7.75 9.35
CA ARG A 315 11.18 -9.18 9.32
C ARG A 315 12.36 -9.38 8.38
N LYS A 316 13.43 -10.02 8.86
CA LYS A 316 14.61 -10.46 8.09
C LYS A 316 14.29 -11.52 7.00
N ARG A 317 13.05 -11.55 6.47
CA ARG A 317 12.55 -12.57 5.54
C ARG A 317 11.96 -11.88 4.31
N PHE A 318 12.43 -12.29 3.14
CA PHE A 318 11.82 -11.95 1.87
C PHE A 318 10.52 -12.74 1.69
N ARG A 319 9.48 -12.10 1.16
CA ARG A 319 8.28 -12.79 0.68
C ARG A 319 8.30 -12.77 -0.84
N VAL A 320 8.27 -13.94 -1.45
CA VAL A 320 8.05 -14.08 -2.89
C VAL A 320 6.62 -13.63 -3.19
N GLN A 321 6.48 -12.67 -4.12
CA GLN A 321 5.22 -12.33 -4.77
C GLN A 321 5.28 -12.86 -6.19
N ARG A 322 4.14 -13.29 -6.73
CA ARG A 322 4.10 -13.87 -8.07
C ARG A 322 2.83 -13.50 -8.82
N ARG A 323 2.90 -13.50 -10.16
CA ARG A 323 1.73 -13.44 -11.05
C ARG A 323 1.98 -14.25 -12.31
N SER A 324 0.94 -14.93 -12.79
CA SER A 324 0.99 -15.77 -13.99
C SER A 324 0.35 -15.06 -15.18
N PHE A 325 1.04 -15.07 -16.32
CA PHE A 325 0.65 -14.39 -17.55
C PHE A 325 0.66 -15.34 -18.73
N ASP A 326 -0.22 -15.09 -19.70
CA ASP A 326 -0.21 -15.74 -21.01
C ASP A 326 0.88 -15.11 -21.89
N ARG A 327 1.83 -15.93 -22.35
CA ARG A 327 3.02 -15.51 -23.12
C ARG A 327 2.70 -15.22 -24.60
N ARG A 328 1.56 -15.69 -25.11
CA ARG A 328 1.12 -15.49 -26.50
C ARG A 328 0.74 -14.03 -26.77
N LYS A 329 0.42 -13.27 -25.72
CA LYS A 329 0.12 -11.83 -25.83
C LYS A 329 1.42 -11.03 -26.08
N PRO A 330 1.55 -10.29 -27.21
CA PRO A 330 2.81 -9.63 -27.59
C PRO A 330 3.33 -8.61 -26.57
N ARG A 331 2.43 -7.89 -25.88
CA ARG A 331 2.77 -6.85 -24.89
C ARG A 331 2.59 -7.33 -23.44
N SER A 332 2.61 -8.63 -23.22
CA SER A 332 2.54 -9.21 -21.87
C SER A 332 3.83 -8.99 -21.10
N ALA A 333 3.73 -8.94 -19.77
CA ALA A 333 4.88 -8.75 -18.89
C ALA A 333 6.06 -9.70 -19.18
N PRO A 334 5.87 -11.00 -19.49
CA PRO A 334 6.97 -11.87 -19.90
C PRO A 334 7.70 -11.38 -21.15
N ARG A 335 6.98 -10.93 -22.19
CA ARG A 335 7.58 -10.39 -23.42
C ARG A 335 8.35 -9.11 -23.17
N LEU A 336 7.81 -8.22 -22.34
CA LEU A 336 8.51 -7.00 -21.93
C LEU A 336 9.79 -7.31 -21.14
N ILE A 337 9.78 -8.36 -20.31
CA ILE A 337 10.96 -8.80 -19.56
C ILE A 337 12.00 -9.43 -20.50
N GLU A 338 11.59 -10.25 -21.47
CA GLU A 338 12.48 -10.80 -22.50
C GLU A 338 13.21 -9.68 -23.26
N MET A 339 12.49 -8.65 -23.72
CA MET A 339 13.09 -7.46 -24.33
C MET A 339 14.10 -6.78 -23.40
N LEU A 340 13.74 -6.58 -22.12
CA LEU A 340 14.62 -5.97 -21.14
C LEU A 340 15.89 -6.80 -20.90
N LEU A 341 15.78 -8.13 -20.86
CA LEU A 341 16.94 -9.02 -20.67
C LEU A 341 17.97 -8.77 -21.78
N GLU A 342 17.52 -8.70 -23.05
CA GLU A 342 18.38 -8.40 -24.20
C GLU A 342 18.96 -6.97 -24.13
N MET A 343 18.11 -5.96 -23.89
CA MET A 343 18.56 -4.56 -23.85
C MET A 343 19.54 -4.27 -22.70
N THR A 344 19.57 -5.09 -21.66
CA THR A 344 20.40 -4.87 -20.47
C THR A 344 21.59 -5.82 -20.37
N GLU A 345 21.68 -6.82 -21.24
CA GLU A 345 22.81 -7.76 -21.31
C GLU A 345 24.16 -7.05 -21.41
N PRO A 346 24.35 -6.04 -22.30
CA PRO A 346 25.65 -5.35 -22.41
C PRO A 346 26.07 -4.61 -21.13
N LEU A 347 25.14 -4.31 -20.22
CA LEU A 347 25.38 -3.51 -19.02
C LEU A 347 25.87 -4.33 -17.82
N ILE A 348 25.70 -5.66 -17.82
CA ILE A 348 25.93 -6.52 -16.65
C ILE A 348 27.36 -6.40 -16.11
N ARG A 349 28.35 -6.57 -16.99
CA ARG A 349 29.78 -6.52 -16.61
C ARG A 349 30.22 -5.14 -16.10
N HIS A 350 29.45 -4.11 -16.42
CA HIS A 350 29.71 -2.74 -15.99
C HIS A 350 28.92 -2.33 -14.74
N ALA A 351 28.10 -3.23 -14.20
CA ALA A 351 27.34 -3.02 -12.98
C ALA A 351 28.07 -3.54 -11.73
N PRO A 352 27.79 -2.97 -10.54
CA PRO A 352 28.26 -3.49 -9.27
C PRO A 352 27.87 -4.98 -9.09
N PRO A 353 28.73 -5.82 -8.49
CA PRO A 353 28.47 -7.25 -8.32
C PRO A 353 27.11 -7.59 -7.67
N ASP A 354 26.64 -6.76 -6.74
CA ASP A 354 25.35 -6.92 -6.06
C ASP A 354 24.13 -6.48 -6.89
N GLU A 355 24.35 -5.78 -8.00
CA GLU A 355 23.31 -5.29 -8.91
C GLU A 355 23.26 -6.04 -10.26
N ARG A 356 24.28 -6.85 -10.60
CA ARG A 356 24.35 -7.60 -11.88
C ARG A 356 23.12 -8.46 -12.17
N GLU A 357 22.52 -8.97 -11.09
CA GLU A 357 21.33 -9.82 -11.14
C GLU A 357 20.03 -9.04 -11.28
N CYS A 358 20.05 -7.70 -11.29
CA CYS A 358 18.86 -6.87 -11.47
C CYS A 358 18.49 -6.74 -12.95
N LEU A 359 17.19 -6.73 -13.23
CA LEU A 359 16.66 -6.57 -14.59
C LEU A 359 16.84 -5.14 -15.11
N PHE A 360 16.61 -4.14 -14.27
CA PHE A 360 16.72 -2.73 -14.66
C PHE A 360 18.13 -2.20 -14.44
N LEU A 361 19.00 -2.41 -15.43
CA LEU A 361 20.32 -1.79 -15.49
C LEU A 361 20.31 -0.65 -16.50
N VAL A 362 20.94 0.48 -16.15
CA VAL A 362 21.14 1.62 -17.05
C VAL A 362 22.56 2.17 -16.91
N ARG A 363 23.09 2.74 -17.99
CA ARG A 363 24.40 3.41 -17.95
C ARG A 363 24.32 4.76 -17.21
N HIS A 364 25.31 5.03 -16.35
CA HIS A 364 25.49 6.32 -15.72
C HIS A 364 26.21 7.28 -16.68
N LEU A 365 25.45 8.17 -17.32
CA LEU A 365 25.96 9.08 -18.36
C LEU A 365 26.38 10.47 -17.84
N ARG A 366 26.12 10.80 -16.56
CA ARG A 366 26.49 12.10 -16.00
C ARG A 366 27.84 12.03 -15.24
N PRO A 367 28.84 12.82 -15.64
CA PRO A 367 30.00 13.11 -14.80
C PRO A 367 29.55 14.13 -13.74
N GLY A 368 29.56 13.78 -12.45
CA GLY A 368 29.33 14.80 -11.42
C GLY A 368 28.78 14.38 -10.06
N GLN A 369 28.45 13.12 -9.81
CA GLN A 369 28.17 12.66 -8.45
C GLN A 369 28.97 11.40 -8.18
N ARG A 370 30.03 11.55 -7.37
CA ARG A 370 30.95 10.53 -6.82
C ARG A 370 31.25 9.39 -7.79
N LEU A 371 32.47 9.37 -8.35
CA LEU A 371 33.06 8.26 -9.12
C LEU A 371 32.29 6.96 -8.87
N HIS A 372 31.28 6.68 -9.71
CA HIS A 372 30.69 5.36 -9.68
C HIS A 372 31.83 4.47 -10.16
N SER A 373 32.33 3.59 -9.30
CA SER A 373 33.35 2.60 -9.68
C SER A 373 32.88 1.70 -10.84
N TYR A 374 31.60 1.77 -11.16
CA TYR A 374 30.87 1.02 -12.17
C TYR A 374 30.18 1.99 -13.14
N LEU A 375 30.17 1.64 -14.42
CA LEU A 375 29.60 2.50 -15.47
C LEU A 375 28.09 2.32 -15.65
N ALA A 376 27.53 1.25 -15.09
CA ALA A 376 26.10 0.95 -15.11
C ALA A 376 25.63 0.58 -13.70
N GLY A 377 24.32 0.59 -13.49
CA GLY A 377 23.72 0.19 -12.23
C GLY A 377 22.20 0.38 -12.25
N VAL A 378 21.58 0.03 -11.14
CA VAL A 378 20.13 0.21 -10.95
C VAL A 378 19.84 1.70 -10.70
N PRO A 379 18.91 2.32 -11.44
CA PRO A 379 18.56 3.71 -11.21
C PRO A 379 17.98 3.91 -9.80
N SER A 380 18.35 5.01 -9.15
CA SER A 380 17.85 5.34 -7.81
C SER A 380 16.34 5.64 -7.84
N SER A 381 15.63 5.45 -6.71
CA SER A 381 14.19 5.75 -6.64
C SER A 381 13.87 7.22 -6.95
N TYR A 382 14.79 8.15 -6.68
CA TYR A 382 14.64 9.57 -7.03
C TYR A 382 14.80 9.81 -8.54
N ALA A 383 15.78 9.16 -9.17
CA ALA A 383 15.96 9.20 -10.62
C ALA A 383 14.71 8.64 -11.32
N MET A 384 14.18 7.52 -10.82
CA MET A 384 12.92 6.93 -11.31
C MET A 384 11.75 7.92 -11.24
N ALA A 385 11.53 8.56 -10.10
CA ALA A 385 10.43 9.51 -9.93
C ALA A 385 10.55 10.70 -10.89
N SER A 386 11.77 11.19 -11.12
CA SER A 386 12.01 12.30 -12.04
C SER A 386 11.84 11.89 -13.50
N ALA A 387 12.28 10.69 -13.86
CA ALA A 387 12.13 10.14 -15.20
C ALA A 387 10.65 9.85 -15.55
N VAL A 388 9.84 9.41 -14.59
CA VAL A 388 8.38 9.25 -14.77
C VAL A 388 7.69 10.59 -15.05
N ARG A 389 8.06 11.67 -14.33
CA ARG A 389 7.51 13.00 -14.62
C ARG A 389 7.86 13.47 -16.03
N LEU A 390 9.11 13.25 -16.46
CA LEU A 390 9.54 13.59 -17.81
C LEU A 390 8.76 12.80 -18.87
N PHE A 391 8.57 11.49 -18.67
CA PHE A 391 7.73 10.64 -19.52
C PHE A 391 6.31 11.20 -19.65
N THR A 392 5.66 11.57 -18.54
CA THR A 392 4.31 12.16 -18.57
C THR A 392 4.28 13.44 -19.40
N THR A 393 5.22 14.38 -19.18
CA THR A 393 5.30 15.62 -19.94
C THR A 393 5.47 15.36 -21.44
N GLU A 394 6.34 14.44 -21.82
CA GLU A 394 6.64 14.14 -23.22
C GLU A 394 5.50 13.37 -23.91
N ALA A 395 4.85 12.46 -23.18
CA ALA A 395 3.67 11.76 -23.65
C ALA A 395 2.51 12.73 -23.90
N ASN A 396 2.27 13.68 -23.00
CA ASN A 396 1.25 14.71 -23.19
C ASN A 396 1.57 15.64 -24.37
N ALA A 397 2.85 16.00 -24.55
CA ALA A 397 3.27 16.77 -25.71
C ALA A 397 3.06 16.00 -27.04
N ARG A 398 3.27 14.68 -27.06
CA ARG A 398 2.95 13.83 -28.22
C ARG A 398 1.45 13.72 -28.45
N ALA A 399 0.67 13.55 -27.40
CA ALA A 399 -0.78 13.50 -27.48
C ALA A 399 -1.35 14.82 -28.02
N ALA A 400 -0.83 15.96 -27.58
CA ALA A 400 -1.22 17.27 -28.08
C ALA A 400 -0.95 17.41 -29.58
N ARG A 401 0.24 17.01 -30.06
CA ARG A 401 0.55 17.02 -31.51
C ARG A 401 -0.40 16.11 -32.30
N TRP A 402 -0.62 14.89 -31.81
CA TRP A 402 -1.58 13.97 -32.42
C TRP A 402 -2.98 14.58 -32.52
N ASN A 403 -3.45 15.21 -31.44
CA ASN A 403 -4.78 15.81 -31.39
C ASN A 403 -4.92 17.01 -32.35
N SER A 404 -3.84 17.76 -32.58
CA SER A 404 -3.81 18.81 -33.60
C SER A 404 -3.91 18.26 -35.02
N GLU A 405 -3.34 17.09 -35.27
CA GLU A 405 -3.36 16.42 -36.59
C GLU A 405 -4.63 15.57 -36.81
N HIS A 406 -5.28 15.11 -35.73
CA HIS A 406 -6.41 14.18 -35.76
C HIS A 406 -7.55 14.67 -34.86
N PRO A 407 -8.29 15.73 -35.25
CA PRO A 407 -9.34 16.33 -34.43
C PRO A 407 -10.49 15.36 -34.10
N ASP A 408 -10.74 14.36 -34.95
CA ASP A 408 -11.81 13.37 -34.76
C ASP A 408 -11.40 12.17 -33.88
N ALA A 409 -10.12 12.07 -33.49
CA ALA A 409 -9.56 10.93 -32.76
C ALA A 409 -8.66 11.39 -31.59
N LEU A 410 -9.24 12.22 -30.72
CA LEU A 410 -8.54 12.83 -29.59
C LEU A 410 -8.01 11.78 -28.60
N ARG A 411 -6.75 11.95 -28.23
CA ARG A 411 -6.08 11.25 -27.13
C ARG A 411 -6.22 12.06 -25.86
N SER A 412 -6.60 11.39 -24.77
CA SER A 412 -6.66 11.98 -23.44
C SER A 412 -5.26 12.35 -22.95
N GLU A 413 -5.18 13.46 -22.23
CA GLU A 413 -3.98 13.85 -21.51
C GLU A 413 -3.71 12.88 -20.35
N LEU A 414 -2.45 12.49 -20.13
CA LEU A 414 -2.08 11.66 -18.99
C LEU A 414 -2.04 12.51 -17.72
N PRO A 415 -2.62 12.03 -16.61
CA PRO A 415 -2.57 12.74 -15.33
C PRO A 415 -1.15 12.74 -14.77
N ASN A 416 -0.87 13.66 -13.83
CA ASN A 416 0.32 13.56 -13.01
C ASN A 416 0.21 12.34 -12.08
N PHE A 417 1.17 11.41 -12.15
CA PHE A 417 1.19 10.25 -11.27
C PHE A 417 2.59 9.93 -10.74
N THR A 418 2.62 9.16 -9.65
CA THR A 418 3.85 8.56 -9.12
C THR A 418 3.76 7.04 -9.20
N PRO A 419 4.90 6.33 -9.28
CA PRO A 419 4.89 4.86 -9.26
C PRO A 419 4.12 4.24 -8.08
N GLY A 420 4.09 4.93 -6.94
CA GLY A 420 3.36 4.49 -5.75
C GLY A 420 1.84 4.47 -5.90
N MET A 421 1.28 5.17 -6.90
CA MET A 421 -0.15 5.20 -7.19
C MET A 421 -0.60 3.97 -7.98
N LEU A 422 0.22 3.49 -8.94
CA LEU A 422 -0.13 2.45 -9.91
C LEU A 422 -0.70 1.19 -9.27
N ARG A 423 -0.01 0.64 -8.25
CA ARG A 423 -0.46 -0.57 -7.56
C ARG A 423 -1.82 -0.41 -6.88
N GLY A 424 -2.07 0.75 -6.28
CA GLY A 424 -3.37 1.07 -5.69
C GLY A 424 -4.46 1.19 -6.73
N SER A 425 -4.17 1.87 -7.84
CA SER A 425 -5.11 2.04 -8.95
C SER A 425 -5.51 0.70 -9.57
N VAL A 426 -4.54 -0.20 -9.79
CA VAL A 426 -4.80 -1.56 -10.30
C VAL A 426 -5.66 -2.37 -9.32
N ALA A 427 -5.44 -2.22 -8.01
CA ALA A 427 -6.28 -2.86 -7.00
C ALA A 427 -7.73 -2.38 -7.09
N SER A 428 -7.93 -1.06 -7.13
CA SER A 428 -9.26 -0.44 -7.24
C SER A 428 -9.95 -0.86 -8.54
N ALA A 429 -9.23 -0.90 -9.66
CA ALA A 429 -9.77 -1.32 -10.95
C ALA A 429 -10.28 -2.77 -10.91
N HIS A 430 -9.49 -3.72 -10.38
CA HIS A 430 -9.92 -5.11 -10.24
C HIS A 430 -11.07 -5.28 -9.24
N TYR A 431 -11.08 -4.50 -8.15
CA TYR A 431 -12.18 -4.52 -7.18
C TYR A 431 -13.50 -4.10 -7.84
N VAL A 432 -13.50 -2.97 -8.57
CA VAL A 432 -14.68 -2.47 -9.28
C VAL A 432 -15.12 -3.43 -10.37
N GLU A 433 -14.20 -3.94 -11.20
CA GLU A 433 -14.49 -4.88 -12.29
C GLU A 433 -15.08 -6.20 -11.77
N SER A 434 -14.64 -6.66 -10.60
CA SER A 434 -15.18 -7.86 -9.94
C SER A 434 -16.53 -7.65 -9.24
N GLY A 435 -17.12 -6.45 -9.29
CA GLY A 435 -18.35 -6.14 -8.57
C GLY A 435 -18.18 -6.12 -7.05
N GLY A 436 -16.96 -5.87 -6.55
CA GLY A 436 -16.69 -5.70 -5.12
C GLY A 436 -16.01 -6.90 -4.45
N ASP A 437 -15.38 -7.79 -5.21
CA ASP A 437 -14.65 -8.93 -4.62
C ASP A 437 -13.26 -8.53 -4.12
N LEU A 438 -13.17 -8.29 -2.81
CA LEU A 438 -11.91 -8.04 -2.12
C LEU A 438 -10.90 -9.19 -2.23
N ARG A 439 -11.33 -10.45 -2.39
CA ARG A 439 -10.42 -11.60 -2.51
C ARG A 439 -9.71 -11.59 -3.86
N LEU A 440 -10.43 -11.24 -4.93
CA LEU A 440 -9.84 -11.09 -6.26
C LEU A 440 -8.76 -10.00 -6.23
N ALA A 441 -9.07 -8.81 -5.71
CA ALA A 441 -8.08 -7.74 -5.54
C ALA A 441 -6.91 -8.17 -4.64
N SER A 442 -7.17 -8.90 -3.56
CA SER A 442 -6.13 -9.43 -2.66
C SER A 442 -5.18 -10.40 -3.36
N SER A 443 -5.71 -11.26 -4.23
CA SER A 443 -4.92 -12.23 -5.01
C SER A 443 -3.97 -11.52 -5.99
N VAL A 444 -4.47 -10.51 -6.73
CA VAL A 444 -3.66 -9.68 -7.63
C VAL A 444 -2.52 -9.01 -6.85
N LEU A 445 -2.82 -8.47 -5.68
CA LEU A 445 -1.85 -7.80 -4.83
C LEU A 445 -0.95 -8.75 -4.04
N ASN A 446 -1.20 -10.07 -4.03
CA ASN A 446 -0.47 -11.02 -3.19
C ASN A 446 -0.52 -10.62 -1.69
N HIS A 447 -1.66 -10.09 -1.22
CA HIS A 447 -1.85 -9.73 0.19
C HIS A 447 -2.16 -10.96 1.04
N GLY A 448 -1.71 -10.95 2.30
CA GLY A 448 -2.02 -12.02 3.27
C GLY A 448 -3.21 -11.69 4.18
N SER A 449 -3.71 -10.45 4.12
CA SER A 449 -4.81 -9.97 4.96
C SER A 449 -5.71 -9.08 4.11
N LEU A 450 -7.02 -9.33 4.17
CA LEU A 450 -8.02 -8.53 3.47
C LEU A 450 -8.08 -7.10 4.00
N ALA A 451 -7.81 -6.86 5.29
CA ALA A 451 -7.71 -5.52 5.85
C ALA A 451 -6.62 -4.67 5.14
N THR A 452 -5.52 -5.30 4.73
CA THR A 452 -4.50 -4.60 3.91
C THR A 452 -5.03 -4.28 2.52
N THR A 453 -5.80 -5.17 1.90
CA THR A 453 -6.42 -4.94 0.59
C THR A 453 -7.49 -3.85 0.65
N ASN A 454 -8.30 -3.80 1.72
CA ASN A 454 -9.32 -2.77 1.92
C ASN A 454 -8.72 -1.37 1.81
N SER A 455 -7.61 -1.11 2.52
CA SER A 455 -6.89 0.18 2.45
C SER A 455 -6.34 0.56 1.06
N TYR A 456 -6.27 -0.40 0.12
CA TYR A 456 -5.87 -0.13 -1.26
C TYR A 456 -7.05 0.27 -2.14
N VAL A 457 -8.24 -0.30 -1.89
CA VAL A 457 -9.45 -0.11 -2.70
C VAL A 457 -10.37 0.99 -2.19
N GLU A 458 -10.27 1.35 -0.91
CA GLU A 458 -10.97 2.47 -0.28
C GLU A 458 -10.86 3.75 -1.13
N GLY A 459 -12.01 4.33 -1.48
CA GLY A 459 -12.12 5.53 -2.30
C GLY A 459 -13.52 5.72 -2.88
N GLU A 460 -13.73 6.79 -3.65
CA GLU A 460 -15.02 7.12 -4.26
C GLU A 460 -15.62 5.99 -5.11
N PRO A 461 -14.86 5.29 -5.99
CA PRO A 461 -15.43 4.18 -6.77
C PRO A 461 -15.91 3.02 -5.90
N ALA A 462 -15.19 2.70 -4.82
CA ALA A 462 -15.59 1.65 -3.88
C ALA A 462 -16.84 2.06 -3.11
N ARG A 463 -16.91 3.31 -2.61
CA ARG A 463 -18.10 3.85 -1.94
C ARG A 463 -19.32 3.84 -2.83
N LYS A 464 -19.18 4.24 -4.09
CA LYS A 464 -20.27 4.20 -5.06
C LYS A 464 -20.81 2.78 -5.23
N LEU A 465 -19.91 1.81 -5.45
CA LEU A 465 -20.27 0.41 -5.59
C LEU A 465 -20.93 -0.15 -4.31
N GLU A 466 -20.39 0.19 -3.14
CA GLU A 466 -20.95 -0.19 -1.84
C GLU A 466 -22.36 0.39 -1.65
N HIS A 467 -22.56 1.68 -1.92
CA HIS A 467 -23.87 2.33 -1.86
C HIS A 467 -24.87 1.70 -2.85
N GLU A 468 -24.45 1.43 -4.09
CA GLU A 468 -25.29 0.77 -5.10
C GLU A 468 -25.67 -0.66 -4.66
N THR A 469 -24.71 -1.38 -4.07
CA THR A 469 -24.91 -2.73 -3.54
C THR A 469 -25.87 -2.71 -2.35
N ILE A 470 -25.68 -1.80 -1.40
CA ILE A 470 -26.56 -1.61 -0.25
C ILE A 470 -27.97 -1.26 -0.74
N ALA A 471 -28.10 -0.28 -1.64
CA ALA A 471 -29.39 0.13 -2.19
C ALA A 471 -30.09 -1.03 -2.93
N ARG A 472 -29.34 -1.83 -3.70
CA ARG A 472 -29.87 -3.04 -4.34
C ARG A 472 -30.35 -4.06 -3.31
N LEU A 473 -29.54 -4.36 -2.29
CA LEU A 473 -29.90 -5.30 -1.23
C LEU A 473 -31.10 -4.82 -0.42
N GLN A 474 -31.20 -3.52 -0.14
CA GLN A 474 -32.36 -2.91 0.50
C GLN A 474 -33.61 -3.04 -0.38
N ARG A 475 -33.51 -2.78 -1.69
CA ARG A 475 -34.63 -3.01 -2.62
C ARG A 475 -35.04 -4.47 -2.68
N LEU A 476 -34.07 -5.40 -2.72
CA LEU A 476 -34.34 -6.84 -2.70
C LEU A 476 -34.98 -7.27 -1.37
N MET A 477 -34.54 -6.71 -0.25
CA MET A 477 -35.13 -6.97 1.06
C MET A 477 -36.56 -6.43 1.13
N VAL A 478 -36.81 -5.21 0.63
CA VAL A 478 -38.16 -4.64 0.56
C VAL A 478 -39.05 -5.45 -0.36
N SER A 479 -38.61 -5.78 -1.58
CA SER A 479 -39.37 -6.66 -2.48
C SER A 479 -39.59 -8.03 -1.86
N TRP A 480 -38.61 -8.63 -1.18
CA TRP A 480 -38.79 -9.90 -0.46
C TRP A 480 -39.85 -9.80 0.65
N VAL A 481 -39.90 -8.68 1.37
CA VAL A 481 -40.90 -8.42 2.42
C VAL A 481 -42.29 -8.13 1.82
N MET A 482 -42.36 -7.44 0.69
CA MET A 482 -43.62 -6.99 0.07
C MET A 482 -44.22 -8.03 -0.91
N ASP A 483 -43.38 -8.78 -1.62
CA ASP A 483 -43.72 -9.86 -2.57
C ASP A 483 -43.66 -11.24 -1.90
N ALA A 484 -43.89 -11.33 -0.59
CA ALA A 484 -43.97 -12.59 0.14
C ALA A 484 -45.22 -13.40 -0.28
N GLY A 485 -45.14 -13.98 -1.47
CA GLY A 485 -46.00 -15.01 -2.03
C GLY A 485 -45.18 -16.26 -2.36
N LEU A 486 -44.45 -16.82 -1.39
CA LEU A 486 -44.07 -18.25 -1.38
C LEU A 486 -43.95 -18.76 0.07
N SER A 487 -44.71 -19.83 0.32
CA SER A 487 -44.83 -20.70 1.50
C SER A 487 -44.37 -20.09 2.83
N ALA A 488 -45.36 -19.55 3.55
CA ALA A 488 -45.26 -19.38 5.00
C ALA A 488 -44.65 -20.66 5.61
N PRO A 489 -43.73 -20.56 6.59
CA PRO A 489 -43.49 -21.68 7.48
C PRO A 489 -44.85 -22.17 7.97
N ALA A 490 -45.01 -23.51 8.09
CA ALA A 490 -46.28 -24.16 8.40
C ALA A 490 -47.08 -23.30 9.39
N PRO A 491 -48.37 -23.03 9.11
CA PRO A 491 -49.15 -22.07 9.88
C PRO A 491 -48.92 -22.36 11.36
N SER A 492 -48.46 -21.37 12.12
CA SER A 492 -48.48 -21.52 13.56
C SER A 492 -49.92 -21.85 13.94
N SER A 493 -50.09 -22.75 14.90
CA SER A 493 -51.39 -23.02 15.54
C SER A 493 -52.08 -21.74 16.01
N HIS A 494 -51.31 -20.67 16.21
CA HIS A 494 -51.76 -19.33 16.57
C HIS A 494 -52.00 -18.41 15.36
N ARG A 495 -53.08 -17.62 15.43
CA ARG A 495 -53.37 -16.51 14.51
C ARG A 495 -52.29 -15.42 14.56
N PRO A 496 -52.09 -14.64 13.49
CA PRO A 496 -51.18 -13.49 13.47
C PRO A 496 -51.42 -12.55 14.65
N VAL A 497 -50.35 -11.93 15.16
CA VAL A 497 -50.38 -11.01 16.31
C VAL A 497 -49.89 -9.64 15.86
N THR A 498 -50.56 -8.56 16.26
CA THR A 498 -50.01 -7.20 16.07
C THR A 498 -48.97 -6.94 17.17
N ALA A 499 -47.71 -6.74 16.79
CA ALA A 499 -46.70 -6.30 17.73
C ALA A 499 -47.01 -4.88 18.23
N LEU A 500 -46.58 -4.55 19.45
CA LEU A 500 -46.92 -3.32 20.16
C LEU A 500 -46.75 -2.01 19.35
N PHE A 501 -45.85 -2.00 18.36
CA PHE A 501 -45.59 -0.84 17.50
C PHE A 501 -46.15 -0.97 16.08
N GLY A 502 -47.19 -1.79 15.88
CA GLY A 502 -48.06 -1.74 14.71
C GLY A 502 -47.69 -2.63 13.52
N HIS A 503 -46.78 -3.60 13.67
CA HIS A 503 -46.50 -4.58 12.63
C HIS A 503 -47.17 -5.93 12.92
N ARG A 504 -47.79 -6.55 11.93
CA ARG A 504 -48.45 -7.86 12.05
C ARG A 504 -47.43 -9.00 11.90
N CYS A 505 -47.18 -9.77 12.95
CA CYS A 505 -46.30 -10.93 12.95
C CYS A 505 -47.05 -12.19 12.49
N LEU A 506 -46.54 -12.83 11.43
CA LEU A 506 -47.14 -14.04 10.84
C LEU A 506 -46.74 -15.35 11.54
N SER A 507 -45.72 -15.33 12.41
CA SER A 507 -45.23 -16.52 13.11
C SER A 507 -44.77 -16.16 14.53
N PRO A 508 -45.70 -15.80 15.44
CA PRO A 508 -45.37 -15.29 16.76
C PRO A 508 -44.88 -16.38 17.74
N ALA A 509 -45.08 -17.65 17.41
CA ALA A 509 -44.67 -18.79 18.22
C ALA A 509 -43.98 -19.89 17.39
N ILE A 510 -43.17 -20.70 18.06
CA ILE A 510 -42.43 -21.84 17.52
C ILE A 510 -42.85 -23.06 18.34
N GLU A 511 -43.41 -24.07 17.69
CA GLU A 511 -43.72 -25.36 18.33
C GLU A 511 -42.42 -26.15 18.55
N THR A 512 -42.21 -26.67 19.76
CA THR A 512 -41.05 -27.50 20.11
C THR A 512 -41.50 -28.77 20.83
N GLU A 513 -40.65 -29.79 20.93
CA GLU A 513 -40.95 -31.03 21.68
C GLU A 513 -41.27 -30.77 23.17
N ALA A 514 -40.81 -29.64 23.72
CA ALA A 514 -41.09 -29.19 25.08
C ALA A 514 -42.32 -28.27 25.21
N GLY A 515 -43.09 -28.08 24.12
CA GLY A 515 -44.26 -27.20 24.05
C GLY A 515 -44.07 -25.97 23.17
N THR A 516 -45.07 -25.10 23.14
CA THR A 516 -45.08 -23.87 22.32
C THR A 516 -44.23 -22.77 22.96
N ARG A 517 -43.26 -22.23 22.22
CA ARG A 517 -42.37 -21.16 22.68
C ARG A 517 -42.57 -19.89 21.85
N VAL A 518 -42.72 -18.73 22.51
CA VAL A 518 -42.81 -17.44 21.81
C VAL A 518 -41.51 -17.13 21.06
N CYS A 519 -41.64 -16.57 19.86
CA CYS A 519 -40.50 -16.11 19.09
C CYS A 519 -39.75 -15.02 19.87
N ARG A 520 -38.43 -15.23 20.07
CA ARG A 520 -37.56 -14.27 20.78
C ARG A 520 -37.50 -12.87 20.15
N HIS A 521 -37.99 -12.72 18.92
CA HIS A 521 -37.99 -11.44 18.20
C HIS A 521 -39.36 -10.73 18.20
N LEU A 522 -40.44 -11.36 18.67
CA LEU A 522 -41.81 -10.80 18.62
C LEU A 522 -41.95 -9.46 19.37
N ALA A 523 -41.22 -9.31 20.48
CA ALA A 523 -41.10 -8.07 21.26
C ALA A 523 -39.63 -7.58 21.30
N GLY A 524 -38.85 -7.91 20.26
CA GLY A 524 -37.39 -7.76 20.27
C GLY A 524 -36.89 -6.35 20.60
N CYS A 525 -37.66 -5.31 20.23
CA CYS A 525 -37.31 -3.93 20.57
C CYS A 525 -37.32 -3.65 22.08
N LEU A 526 -38.28 -4.20 22.83
CA LEU A 526 -38.39 -4.01 24.28
C LEU A 526 -37.40 -4.89 25.05
N ALA A 527 -37.02 -6.04 24.50
CA ALA A 527 -36.07 -6.97 25.10
C ALA A 527 -34.63 -6.82 24.58
N CYS A 528 -34.31 -5.74 23.85
CA CYS A 528 -33.00 -5.54 23.25
C CYS A 528 -31.98 -5.06 24.29
N PRO A 529 -30.81 -5.73 24.47
CA PRO A 529 -29.75 -5.27 25.37
C PRO A 529 -29.17 -3.89 25.00
N GLY A 530 -29.40 -3.42 23.77
CA GLY A 530 -29.00 -2.10 23.29
C GLY A 530 -30.13 -1.06 23.29
N LEU A 531 -31.28 -1.35 23.92
CA LEU A 531 -32.38 -0.39 24.03
C LEU A 531 -31.92 0.81 24.87
N VAL A 532 -31.96 2.00 24.27
CA VAL A 532 -31.73 3.28 24.95
C VAL A 532 -33.02 4.08 24.90
N VAL A 533 -33.60 4.35 26.06
CA VAL A 533 -34.80 5.19 26.20
C VAL A 533 -34.37 6.53 26.81
N PRO A 534 -34.42 7.64 26.05
CA PRO A 534 -34.20 8.97 26.63
C PRO A 534 -35.25 9.29 27.69
N ILE A 535 -34.80 9.82 28.84
CA ILE A 535 -35.67 10.23 29.94
C ILE A 535 -36.22 11.63 29.61
N ASP A 536 -37.33 11.67 28.87
CA ASP A 536 -38.08 12.88 28.56
C ASP A 536 -39.59 12.62 28.46
N VAL A 537 -40.36 13.71 28.49
CA VAL A 537 -41.83 13.71 28.55
C VAL A 537 -42.47 13.02 27.34
N ASP A 538 -41.88 13.13 26.15
CA ASP A 538 -42.46 12.55 24.93
C ASP A 538 -42.35 11.03 24.91
N ARG A 539 -41.21 10.49 25.36
CA ARG A 539 -41.02 9.03 25.43
C ARG A 539 -41.83 8.45 26.58
N LEU A 540 -41.90 9.14 27.71
CA LEU A 540 -42.79 8.76 28.80
C LEU A 540 -44.25 8.72 28.34
N ALA A 541 -44.74 9.75 27.63
CA ALA A 541 -46.10 9.78 27.11
C ALA A 541 -46.40 8.61 26.16
N ARG A 542 -45.46 8.25 25.27
CA ARG A 542 -45.61 7.11 24.36
C ARG A 542 -45.61 5.76 25.10
N ILE A 543 -44.79 5.62 26.15
CA ILE A 543 -44.75 4.40 27.00
C ILE A 543 -46.06 4.26 27.79
N LEU A 544 -46.56 5.35 28.37
CA LEU A 544 -47.85 5.37 29.06
C LEU A 544 -49.00 5.03 28.10
N GLN A 545 -49.02 5.61 26.89
CA GLN A 545 -49.99 5.27 25.85
C GLN A 545 -49.95 3.77 25.50
N ALA A 546 -48.76 3.19 25.37
CA ALA A 546 -48.60 1.76 25.08
C ALA A 546 -49.05 0.85 26.22
N ARG A 547 -48.76 1.23 27.48
CA ARG A 547 -49.24 0.52 28.67
C ARG A 547 -50.77 0.55 28.73
N ASP A 548 -51.37 1.73 28.60
CA ASP A 548 -52.81 1.90 28.73
C ASP A 548 -53.56 1.18 27.59
N HIS A 549 -53.00 1.20 26.38
CA HIS A 549 -53.51 0.43 25.24
C HIS A 549 -53.49 -1.08 25.52
N LEU A 550 -52.38 -1.59 26.07
CA LEU A 550 -52.30 -3.00 26.48
C LEU A 550 -53.32 -3.34 27.58
N ILE A 551 -53.44 -2.51 28.62
CA ILE A 551 -54.39 -2.74 29.70
C ILE A 551 -55.82 -2.76 29.16
N ALA A 552 -56.17 -1.80 28.30
CA ALA A 552 -57.50 -1.69 27.72
C ALA A 552 -57.86 -2.92 26.85
N SER A 553 -56.93 -3.40 26.03
CA SER A 553 -57.16 -4.56 25.16
C SER A 553 -57.19 -5.90 25.90
N ARG A 554 -56.86 -5.95 27.20
CA ARG A 554 -56.79 -7.21 27.97
C ARG A 554 -58.12 -7.93 28.08
N GLU A 555 -59.23 -7.18 28.18
CA GLU A 555 -60.57 -7.77 28.33
C GLU A 555 -61.13 -8.27 27.00
N ASP A 556 -60.68 -7.71 25.88
CA ASP A 556 -61.14 -8.02 24.52
C ASP A 556 -60.40 -9.20 23.87
N ILE A 557 -59.25 -9.60 24.43
CA ILE A 557 -58.38 -10.65 23.89
C ILE A 557 -58.49 -11.92 24.75
N ASP A 558 -58.50 -13.09 24.11
CA ASP A 558 -58.49 -14.38 24.80
C ASP A 558 -57.41 -14.43 25.91
N PRO A 559 -57.75 -14.79 27.16
CA PRO A 559 -56.82 -14.73 28.29
C PRO A 559 -55.54 -15.56 28.12
N THR A 560 -55.63 -16.73 27.47
CA THR A 560 -54.46 -17.59 27.24
C THR A 560 -53.52 -16.93 26.24
N ARG A 561 -54.09 -16.36 25.18
CA ARG A 561 -53.37 -15.62 24.14
C ARG A 561 -52.76 -14.32 24.67
N TRP A 562 -53.51 -13.58 25.49
CA TRP A 562 -53.04 -12.38 26.18
C TRP A 562 -51.79 -12.65 27.01
N ASN A 563 -51.88 -13.68 27.86
CA ASN A 563 -50.78 -14.08 28.74
C ASN A 563 -49.54 -14.53 27.97
N LEU A 564 -49.74 -15.14 26.79
CA LEU A 564 -48.65 -15.63 25.96
C LEU A 564 -47.92 -14.52 25.19
N PHE A 565 -48.65 -13.59 24.55
CA PHE A 565 -48.06 -12.64 23.59
C PHE A 565 -47.90 -11.20 24.12
N TYR A 566 -48.82 -10.73 24.95
CA TYR A 566 -48.89 -9.31 25.31
C TYR A 566 -48.48 -9.03 26.76
N ALA A 567 -48.82 -9.92 27.69
CA ALA A 567 -48.45 -9.79 29.10
C ALA A 567 -46.92 -9.64 29.35
N PRO A 568 -46.01 -10.31 28.60
CA PRO A 568 -44.57 -10.05 28.74
C PRO A 568 -44.17 -8.62 28.41
N SER A 569 -44.78 -8.01 27.38
CA SER A 569 -44.50 -6.63 27.00
C SER A 569 -45.02 -5.64 28.03
N LEU A 570 -46.20 -5.90 28.60
CA LEU A 570 -46.75 -5.10 29.70
C LEU A 570 -45.84 -5.12 30.92
N ARG A 571 -45.31 -6.30 31.30
CA ARG A 571 -44.34 -6.42 32.40
C ARG A 571 -43.07 -5.60 32.17
N VAL A 572 -42.46 -5.68 30.98
CA VAL A 572 -41.27 -4.88 30.67
C VAL A 572 -41.55 -3.37 30.75
N LEU A 573 -42.74 -2.93 30.32
CA LEU A 573 -43.12 -1.52 30.45
C LEU A 573 -43.28 -1.11 31.92
N GLU A 574 -43.96 -1.92 32.73
CA GLU A 574 -44.28 -1.60 34.14
C GLU A 574 -43.12 -1.80 35.11
N GLU A 575 -42.34 -2.87 34.94
CA GLU A 575 -41.31 -3.31 35.89
C GLU A 575 -39.91 -2.83 35.50
N ASP A 576 -39.60 -2.70 34.20
CA ASP A 576 -38.24 -2.35 33.74
C ASP A 576 -38.11 -0.91 33.25
N LEU A 577 -39.10 -0.39 32.51
CA LEU A 577 -39.01 0.91 31.83
C LEU A 577 -39.59 2.06 32.65
N LEU A 578 -40.84 1.96 33.11
CA LEU A 578 -41.52 3.04 33.84
C LEU A 578 -40.79 3.47 35.13
N PRO A 579 -40.22 2.57 35.95
CA PRO A 579 -39.50 2.96 37.16
C PRO A 579 -38.27 3.84 36.90
N GLY A 580 -37.73 3.85 35.67
CA GLY A 580 -36.62 4.70 35.27
C GLY A 580 -36.97 6.17 35.08
N PHE A 581 -38.26 6.54 35.05
CA PHE A 581 -38.71 7.91 34.84
C PHE A 581 -39.02 8.63 36.16
N PRO A 582 -38.58 9.90 36.34
CA PRO A 582 -38.93 10.69 37.51
C PRO A 582 -40.45 10.91 37.66
N VAL A 583 -40.95 10.79 38.90
CA VAL A 583 -42.38 10.99 39.22
C VAL A 583 -42.88 12.36 38.74
N SER A 584 -42.05 13.40 38.84
CA SER A 584 -42.37 14.77 38.41
C SER A 584 -42.71 14.93 36.92
N MET A 585 -42.37 13.96 36.06
CA MET A 585 -42.64 14.02 34.62
C MET A 585 -43.99 13.41 34.23
N HIS A 586 -44.66 12.67 35.12
CA HIS A 586 -45.83 11.86 34.78
C HIS A 586 -47.05 12.72 34.42
N ASP A 587 -47.34 13.77 35.20
CA ASP A 587 -48.50 14.62 34.94
C ASP A 587 -48.42 15.32 33.58
N GLU A 588 -47.22 15.75 33.17
CA GLU A 588 -47.01 16.37 31.87
C GLU A 588 -47.11 15.34 30.74
N ALA A 589 -46.56 14.14 30.93
CA ALA A 589 -46.63 13.06 29.95
C ALA A 589 -48.07 12.61 29.70
N VAL A 590 -48.89 12.46 30.75
CA VAL A 590 -50.33 12.12 30.64
C VAL A 590 -51.07 13.17 29.81
N ARG A 591 -50.79 14.46 30.02
CA ARG A 591 -51.39 15.55 29.22
C ARG A 591 -51.02 15.50 27.74
N ARG A 592 -49.88 14.89 27.37
CA ARG A 592 -49.44 14.75 25.97
C ARG A 592 -50.06 13.57 25.23
N ILE A 593 -50.56 12.54 25.92
CA ILE A 593 -51.09 11.32 25.28
C ILE A 593 -52.13 11.60 24.17
N PRO A 594 -53.13 12.48 24.37
CA PRO A 594 -54.16 12.72 23.34
C PRO A 594 -53.62 13.34 22.04
N SER A 595 -52.42 13.93 22.09
CA SER A 595 -51.76 14.53 20.91
C SER A 595 -50.90 13.54 20.11
N LEU A 596 -50.72 12.32 20.63
CA LEU A 596 -49.93 11.29 19.97
C LEU A 596 -50.79 10.53 18.95
N PRO A 597 -50.22 10.12 17.80
CA PRO A 597 -50.83 9.15 16.92
C PRO A 597 -51.34 7.90 17.69
N PRO A 598 -52.53 7.37 17.36
CA PRO A 598 -53.04 6.17 18.01
C PRO A 598 -52.14 4.95 17.70
N LEU A 599 -52.14 3.99 18.62
CA LEU A 599 -51.50 2.70 18.39
C LEU A 599 -52.44 1.81 17.57
N ALA A 600 -51.87 0.87 16.82
CA ALA A 600 -52.68 -0.08 16.07
C ALA A 600 -53.42 -1.04 17.02
N ASP A 601 -54.62 -1.45 16.63
CA ASP A 601 -55.38 -2.45 17.37
C ASP A 601 -54.59 -3.76 17.46
N LEU A 602 -54.61 -4.35 18.66
CA LEU A 602 -53.82 -5.54 18.94
C LEU A 602 -54.42 -6.78 18.25
N GLU A 603 -55.75 -6.84 18.07
CA GLU A 603 -56.47 -7.90 17.36
C GLU A 603 -57.63 -7.40 16.49
#